data_AF-N4X8B2-F1
#
_entry.id   AF-N4X8B2-F1
#
_cell.length_a   1.000
_cell.length_b   1.000
_cell.length_c   1.000
_cell.angle_alpha   90.00
_cell.angle_beta   90.00
_cell.angle_gamma   90.00
#
_symmetry.space_group_name_H-M   'P 1'
#
loop_
_entity.id
_entity.type
_entity.pdbx_description
1 polymer ?
#
loop_
_entity_poly.entity_id
_entity_poly.type
_entity_poly.pdbx_seq_one_letter_code
_entity_poly.pdbx_strand_id
1 'polypeptide(L)'
;MSFVSASAAVLALCAHSVSGWVIGTQQTETHPKITWQRCTGTGGTSCSNVNGEIVIDANWRWLHSTGGYTNCYTGNEWNKTACPDNAACTKNCAIEGSDYRGTYGISTSGNSLSLKFITKGQYSTNIGSRTYLMKDTNNYEMFQLIGNEFTFDVDLSQLPCGLNGALYFVSMPQKGQGTPGAKYGTGYCDAQCARDLKYVDGQANAEGWTASSSDPNAGIGKKGACCAEMDVWEANSMATALTPHSCQPEGYSVCVDDKCGGTYSLDRYAGTCDANGCDFNPYRVGVTDFYGRGKTVDTTKKMTVVTQFLGSGNKLTELKRFYVQNGKVFANPEPTVPGMTGNSITQQWCDTQQQVFQEEVYPFNKWGGMDSMGKGMALGMVLVMSLWDDHYANMLWLDGNYPVDADPAKPGVARGACEAGSGVPADVEASNPNAQVVFSNIKFGPIGSTFAQPK
;
A
#
# COMPACT_ATOMS: atom_id res chain seq x y z
N MET A 1 41.05 -48.95 32.47
CA MET A 1 40.28 -49.13 31.21
C MET A 1 38.94 -48.45 31.41
N SER A 2 38.82 -47.19 30.99
CA SER A 2 37.59 -46.42 31.12
C SER A 2 36.83 -46.49 29.80
N PHE A 3 35.61 -47.05 29.82
CA PHE A 3 34.70 -47.03 28.69
C PHE A 3 33.99 -45.68 28.67
N VAL A 4 34.23 -44.89 27.62
CA VAL A 4 33.46 -43.68 27.31
C VAL A 4 32.29 -44.11 26.42
N SER A 5 31.07 -43.94 26.91
CA SER A 5 29.84 -44.15 26.14
C SER A 5 29.54 -42.89 25.34
N ALA A 6 29.56 -42.98 24.00
CA ALA A 6 29.22 -41.88 23.11
C ALA A 6 27.70 -41.85 22.87
N SER A 7 27.02 -40.85 23.42
CA SER A 7 25.62 -40.57 23.10
C SER A 7 25.53 -39.87 21.75
N ALA A 8 25.01 -40.58 20.74
CA ALA A 8 24.67 -39.99 19.45
C ALA A 8 23.40 -39.15 19.58
N ALA A 9 23.52 -37.83 19.44
CA ALA A 9 22.38 -36.93 19.33
C ALA A 9 21.78 -37.05 17.92
N VAL A 10 20.58 -37.64 17.82
CA VAL A 10 19.78 -37.65 16.59
C VAL A 10 19.17 -36.26 16.44
N LEU A 11 19.74 -35.46 15.52
CA LEU A 11 19.14 -34.20 15.08
C LEU A 11 17.93 -34.53 14.20
N ALA A 12 16.73 -34.47 14.77
CA ALA A 12 15.49 -34.55 14.00
C ALA A 12 15.35 -33.28 13.15
N LEU A 13 15.71 -33.35 11.87
CA LEU A 13 15.28 -32.35 10.88
C LEU A 13 13.75 -32.49 10.73
N CYS A 14 13.00 -31.63 11.42
CA CYS A 14 11.61 -31.34 11.04
C CYS A 14 11.64 -30.59 9.70
N ALA A 15 11.66 -31.35 8.59
CA ALA A 15 11.31 -30.81 7.29
C ALA A 15 9.85 -30.38 7.34
N HIS A 16 9.60 -29.10 7.63
CA HIS A 16 8.33 -28.49 7.31
C HIS A 16 8.18 -28.60 5.80
N SER A 17 7.31 -29.49 5.35
CA SER A 17 6.89 -29.53 3.95
C SER A 17 6.28 -28.16 3.68
N VAL A 18 6.99 -27.32 2.94
CA VAL A 18 6.47 -26.03 2.49
C VAL A 18 5.35 -26.36 1.51
N SER A 19 4.13 -26.46 2.00
CA SER A 19 2.93 -26.57 1.17
C SER A 19 2.81 -25.27 0.38
N GLY A 20 3.16 -25.32 -0.90
CA GLY A 20 2.96 -24.23 -1.82
C GLY A 20 1.63 -24.36 -2.54
N TRP A 21 1.06 -23.23 -2.92
CA TRP A 21 -0.08 -23.21 -3.85
C TRP A 21 0.32 -23.85 -5.17
N VAL A 22 -0.63 -24.58 -5.77
CA VAL A 22 -0.42 -25.12 -7.11
C VAL A 22 -0.41 -23.97 -8.12
N ILE A 23 0.47 -24.06 -9.11
CA ILE A 23 0.53 -23.06 -10.19
C ILE A 23 -0.37 -23.51 -11.33
N GLY A 24 -1.32 -22.65 -11.67
CA GLY A 24 -2.17 -22.80 -12.84
C GLY A 24 -1.37 -22.68 -14.15
N THR A 25 -1.94 -23.17 -15.23
CA THR A 25 -1.31 -23.18 -16.56
C THR A 25 -2.24 -22.68 -17.67
N GLN A 26 -3.43 -22.21 -17.33
CA GLN A 26 -4.43 -21.69 -18.26
C GLN A 26 -4.09 -20.28 -18.73
N GLN A 27 -3.47 -19.47 -17.85
CA GLN A 27 -2.96 -18.14 -18.17
C GLN A 27 -1.47 -18.05 -17.81
N THR A 28 -0.65 -17.73 -18.81
CA THR A 28 0.79 -17.51 -18.56
C THR A 28 1.00 -16.21 -17.79
N GLU A 29 1.83 -16.25 -16.75
CA GLU A 29 2.26 -15.05 -16.02
C GLU A 29 3.39 -14.34 -16.78
N THR A 30 3.10 -13.15 -17.31
CA THR A 30 4.07 -12.28 -17.98
C THR A 30 3.97 -10.86 -17.43
N HIS A 31 4.90 -10.47 -16.56
CA HIS A 31 4.92 -9.14 -15.96
C HIS A 31 5.12 -8.04 -17.03
N PRO A 32 4.26 -6.99 -17.04
CA PRO A 32 4.50 -5.78 -17.84
C PRO A 32 5.85 -5.15 -17.48
N LYS A 33 6.64 -4.79 -18.50
CA LYS A 33 7.96 -4.17 -18.30
C LYS A 33 7.82 -2.69 -17.98
N ILE A 34 8.64 -2.19 -17.07
CA ILE A 34 8.72 -0.77 -16.74
C ILE A 34 10.17 -0.38 -16.48
N THR A 35 10.56 0.83 -16.85
CA THR A 35 11.86 1.40 -16.48
C THR A 35 11.70 2.42 -15.37
N TRP A 36 12.61 2.43 -14.41
CA TRP A 36 12.75 3.49 -13.41
C TRP A 36 14.21 3.97 -13.38
N GLN A 37 14.57 4.93 -12.53
CA GLN A 37 15.91 5.52 -12.55
C GLN A 37 16.59 5.53 -11.18
N ARG A 38 17.87 5.18 -11.16
CA ARG A 38 18.75 5.42 -10.01
C ARG A 38 19.56 6.68 -10.25
N CYS A 39 19.52 7.60 -9.29
CA CYS A 39 20.17 8.90 -9.38
C CYS A 39 21.35 8.99 -8.41
N THR A 40 22.32 9.83 -8.77
CA THR A 40 23.51 10.15 -7.97
C THR A 40 23.77 11.66 -8.02
N GLY A 41 24.65 12.15 -7.14
CA GLY A 41 24.98 13.57 -7.10
C GLY A 41 23.79 14.43 -6.64
N THR A 42 23.65 15.62 -7.21
CA THR A 42 22.57 16.57 -6.90
C THR A 42 21.98 17.18 -8.17
N GLY A 43 20.78 17.74 -8.09
CA GLY A 43 20.17 18.52 -9.15
C GLY A 43 19.33 17.74 -10.17
N GLY A 44 19.15 16.42 -9.99
CA GLY A 44 18.25 15.64 -10.84
C GLY A 44 18.80 15.28 -12.22
N THR A 45 20.09 15.53 -12.50
CA THR A 45 20.66 15.39 -13.85
C THR A 45 21.50 14.12 -14.06
N SER A 46 21.89 13.43 -12.99
CA SER A 46 22.75 12.24 -13.06
C SER A 46 21.95 11.01 -12.65
N CYS A 47 21.17 10.46 -13.59
CA CYS A 47 20.36 9.27 -13.37
C CYS A 47 20.58 8.23 -14.48
N SER A 48 20.58 6.95 -14.11
CA SER A 48 20.66 5.82 -15.02
C SER A 48 19.39 4.97 -14.95
N ASN A 49 18.97 4.43 -16.10
CA ASN A 49 17.79 3.59 -16.16
C ASN A 49 18.05 2.22 -15.52
N VAL A 50 17.05 1.74 -14.81
CA VAL A 50 16.95 0.38 -14.28
C VAL A 50 15.72 -0.27 -14.91
N ASN A 51 15.89 -1.48 -15.43
CA ASN A 51 14.79 -2.28 -15.94
C ASN A 51 14.10 -2.97 -14.76
N GLY A 52 12.78 -2.84 -14.68
CA GLY A 52 11.93 -3.55 -13.75
C GLY A 52 10.71 -4.14 -14.44
N GLU A 53 9.87 -4.77 -13.65
CA GLU A 53 8.60 -5.34 -14.09
C GLU A 53 7.51 -5.03 -13.06
N ILE A 54 6.24 -5.09 -13.46
CA ILE A 54 5.11 -4.91 -12.56
C ILE A 54 4.42 -6.26 -12.36
N VAL A 55 4.11 -6.59 -11.11
CA VAL A 55 3.29 -7.76 -10.79
C VAL A 55 2.02 -7.34 -10.05
N ILE A 56 0.88 -7.92 -10.38
CA ILE A 56 -0.37 -7.71 -9.64
C ILE A 56 -0.39 -8.58 -8.37
N ASP A 57 -0.96 -8.04 -7.31
CA ASP A 57 -1.21 -8.72 -6.04
C ASP A 57 -2.04 -10.00 -6.19
N ALA A 58 -1.73 -11.00 -5.36
CA ALA A 58 -2.35 -12.32 -5.40
C ALA A 58 -3.87 -12.31 -5.17
N ASN A 59 -4.40 -11.33 -4.44
CA ASN A 59 -5.83 -11.24 -4.12
C ASN A 59 -6.69 -10.98 -5.37
N TRP A 60 -6.14 -10.36 -6.42
CA TRP A 60 -6.87 -10.16 -7.68
C TRP A 60 -6.84 -11.38 -8.59
N ARG A 61 -5.93 -12.33 -8.36
CA ARG A 61 -5.71 -13.45 -9.27
C ARG A 61 -6.86 -14.44 -9.21
N TRP A 62 -7.09 -15.07 -10.36
CA TRP A 62 -8.01 -16.18 -10.48
C TRP A 62 -7.48 -17.40 -9.71
N LEU A 63 -8.38 -18.01 -8.94
CA LEU A 63 -8.13 -19.22 -8.18
C LEU A 63 -9.17 -20.28 -8.54
N HIS A 64 -8.72 -21.41 -9.07
CA HIS A 64 -9.58 -22.52 -9.51
C HIS A 64 -9.06 -23.87 -9.04
N SER A 65 -9.89 -24.91 -9.14
CA SER A 65 -9.50 -26.26 -8.76
C SER A 65 -8.39 -26.81 -9.66
N THR A 66 -7.46 -27.56 -9.09
CA THR A 66 -6.32 -28.14 -9.82
C THR A 66 -6.71 -29.13 -10.90
N GLY A 67 -7.91 -29.71 -10.80
CA GLY A 67 -8.44 -30.69 -11.76
C GLY A 67 -9.35 -30.09 -12.84
N GLY A 68 -9.55 -28.77 -12.91
CA GLY A 68 -10.45 -28.16 -13.88
C GLY A 68 -10.55 -26.64 -13.77
N TYR A 69 -11.73 -26.11 -14.10
CA TYR A 69 -11.99 -24.66 -14.18
C TYR A 69 -12.93 -24.15 -13.07
N THR A 70 -13.32 -25.05 -12.15
CA THR A 70 -14.23 -24.69 -11.07
C THR A 70 -13.51 -23.76 -10.10
N ASN A 71 -14.03 -22.55 -9.93
CA ASN A 71 -13.44 -21.58 -9.02
C ASN A 71 -13.37 -22.11 -7.59
N CYS A 72 -12.24 -21.84 -6.93
CA CYS A 72 -12.09 -22.02 -5.49
C CYS A 72 -12.57 -20.81 -4.70
N TYR A 73 -12.65 -19.65 -5.36
CA TYR A 73 -13.19 -18.42 -4.80
C TYR A 73 -14.00 -17.69 -5.89
N THR A 74 -15.25 -17.33 -5.63
CA THR A 74 -16.14 -16.62 -6.59
C THR A 74 -16.98 -15.58 -5.88
N GLY A 75 -17.08 -14.38 -6.46
CA GLY A 75 -17.66 -13.24 -5.75
C GLY A 75 -16.87 -13.05 -4.47
N ASN A 76 -17.53 -13.20 -3.33
CA ASN A 76 -16.94 -13.07 -2.02
C ASN A 76 -16.92 -14.37 -1.19
N GLU A 77 -17.10 -15.54 -1.81
CA GLU A 77 -17.16 -16.82 -1.12
C GLU A 77 -16.12 -17.85 -1.60
N TRP A 78 -15.62 -18.65 -0.65
CA TRP A 78 -14.81 -19.84 -0.92
C TRP A 78 -15.69 -21.04 -1.28
N ASN A 79 -15.24 -21.85 -2.24
CA ASN A 79 -15.84 -23.12 -2.57
C ASN A 79 -15.59 -24.14 -1.45
N LYS A 80 -16.61 -24.43 -0.65
CA LYS A 80 -16.52 -25.30 0.54
C LYS A 80 -16.10 -26.75 0.23
N THR A 81 -16.28 -27.22 -1.00
CA THR A 81 -15.83 -28.56 -1.41
C THR A 81 -14.34 -28.59 -1.73
N ALA A 82 -13.83 -27.56 -2.42
CA ALA A 82 -12.40 -27.44 -2.71
C ALA A 82 -11.60 -26.98 -1.48
N CYS A 83 -12.20 -26.12 -0.67
CA CYS A 83 -11.61 -25.42 0.47
C CYS A 83 -12.42 -25.67 1.78
N PRO A 84 -12.54 -26.93 2.25
CA PRO A 84 -13.16 -27.22 3.54
C PRO A 84 -12.32 -26.72 4.73
N ASP A 85 -11.00 -26.59 4.52
CA ASP A 85 -10.03 -26.02 5.44
C ASP A 85 -8.87 -25.38 4.62
N ASN A 86 -7.99 -24.64 5.31
CA ASN A 86 -6.93 -23.89 4.64
C ASN A 86 -5.91 -24.80 3.91
N ALA A 87 -5.60 -25.97 4.48
CA ALA A 87 -4.62 -26.89 3.92
C ALA A 87 -5.14 -27.59 2.66
N ALA A 88 -6.39 -28.05 2.70
CA ALA A 88 -7.09 -28.60 1.56
C ALA A 88 -7.20 -27.57 0.44
N CYS A 89 -7.57 -26.33 0.77
CA CYS A 89 -7.67 -25.26 -0.21
C CYS A 89 -6.33 -25.00 -0.92
N THR A 90 -5.24 -24.86 -0.16
CA THR A 90 -3.89 -24.63 -0.69
C THR A 90 -3.43 -25.76 -1.65
N LYS A 91 -3.86 -27.00 -1.38
CA LYS A 91 -3.54 -28.17 -2.22
C LYS A 91 -4.48 -28.33 -3.43
N ASN A 92 -5.75 -28.04 -3.26
CA ASN A 92 -6.80 -28.32 -4.24
C ASN A 92 -6.99 -27.19 -5.24
N CYS A 93 -6.37 -26.03 -4.99
CA CYS A 93 -6.55 -24.83 -5.79
C CYS A 93 -5.24 -24.37 -6.43
N ALA A 94 -5.36 -23.87 -7.64
CA ALA A 94 -4.29 -23.33 -8.45
C ALA A 94 -4.44 -21.82 -8.59
N ILE A 95 -3.35 -21.09 -8.39
CA ILE A 95 -3.25 -19.66 -8.67
C ILE A 95 -2.75 -19.46 -10.11
N GLU A 96 -3.46 -18.65 -10.88
CA GLU A 96 -3.18 -18.44 -12.30
C GLU A 96 -2.33 -17.18 -12.56
N GLY A 97 -1.76 -17.13 -13.77
CA GLY A 97 -1.21 -15.91 -14.30
C GLY A 97 -2.30 -14.86 -14.59
N SER A 98 -1.88 -13.67 -15.01
CA SER A 98 -2.78 -12.53 -15.21
C SER A 98 -2.73 -11.96 -16.64
N ASP A 99 -3.91 -11.74 -17.23
CA ASP A 99 -4.06 -10.79 -18.35
C ASP A 99 -4.16 -9.37 -17.79
N TYR A 100 -3.00 -8.74 -17.60
CA TYR A 100 -2.85 -7.41 -17.02
C TYR A 100 -3.74 -6.36 -17.68
N ARG A 101 -3.77 -6.32 -19.02
CA ARG A 101 -4.47 -5.26 -19.76
C ARG A 101 -5.94 -5.57 -19.93
N GLY A 102 -6.28 -6.79 -20.35
CA GLY A 102 -7.66 -7.14 -20.71
C GLY A 102 -8.56 -7.38 -19.51
N THR A 103 -8.01 -7.93 -18.41
CA THR A 103 -8.80 -8.23 -17.19
C THR A 103 -8.69 -7.11 -16.16
N TYR A 104 -7.49 -6.57 -15.93
CA TYR A 104 -7.24 -5.66 -14.81
C TYR A 104 -7.02 -4.20 -15.22
N GLY A 105 -6.95 -3.90 -16.52
CA GLY A 105 -6.72 -2.53 -17.00
C GLY A 105 -5.35 -1.96 -16.63
N ILE A 106 -4.39 -2.83 -16.35
CA ILE A 106 -3.01 -2.48 -16.02
C ILE A 106 -2.20 -2.43 -17.31
N SER A 107 -1.50 -1.33 -17.55
CA SER A 107 -0.61 -1.21 -18.70
C SER A 107 0.62 -0.39 -18.40
N THR A 108 1.73 -0.72 -19.05
CA THR A 108 2.98 0.03 -18.95
C THR A 108 3.45 0.53 -20.31
N SER A 109 4.17 1.64 -20.31
CA SER A 109 4.85 2.18 -21.49
C SER A 109 6.11 2.92 -21.06
N GLY A 110 7.29 2.36 -21.35
CA GLY A 110 8.57 2.91 -20.91
C GLY A 110 8.65 2.99 -19.39
N ASN A 111 8.62 4.21 -18.84
CA ASN A 111 8.70 4.49 -17.41
C ASN A 111 7.34 4.78 -16.75
N SER A 112 6.23 4.47 -17.42
CA SER A 112 4.88 4.76 -16.95
C SER A 112 4.07 3.49 -16.71
N LEU A 113 3.28 3.51 -15.63
CA LEU A 113 2.26 2.55 -15.24
C LEU A 113 0.90 3.27 -15.19
N SER A 114 -0.08 2.76 -15.92
CA SER A 114 -1.47 3.19 -15.85
C SER A 114 -2.31 2.11 -15.18
N LEU A 115 -3.09 2.50 -14.17
CA LEU A 115 -4.05 1.65 -13.48
C LEU A 115 -5.45 2.20 -13.71
N LYS A 116 -6.34 1.40 -14.31
CA LYS A 116 -7.75 1.74 -14.46
C LYS A 116 -8.55 1.28 -13.25
N PHE A 117 -9.59 2.04 -12.93
CA PHE A 117 -10.47 1.70 -11.83
C PHE A 117 -11.36 0.51 -12.18
N ILE A 118 -12.16 0.61 -13.25
CA ILE A 118 -13.02 -0.50 -13.68
C ILE A 118 -12.54 -1.07 -15.03
N THR A 119 -12.43 -2.39 -15.10
CA THR A 119 -12.20 -3.10 -16.36
C THR A 119 -13.26 -4.17 -16.57
N LYS A 120 -14.09 -3.98 -17.59
CA LYS A 120 -15.15 -4.93 -17.97
C LYS A 120 -14.60 -5.91 -18.99
N GLY A 121 -14.35 -7.14 -18.56
CA GLY A 121 -14.03 -8.27 -19.41
C GLY A 121 -15.30 -8.93 -19.98
N GLN A 122 -15.11 -9.99 -20.76
CA GLN A 122 -16.24 -10.74 -21.35
C GLN A 122 -17.10 -11.46 -20.29
N TYR A 123 -16.49 -11.86 -19.17
CA TYR A 123 -17.12 -12.72 -18.16
C TYR A 123 -17.03 -12.17 -16.73
N SER A 124 -16.38 -11.03 -16.52
CA SER A 124 -16.15 -10.44 -15.21
C SER A 124 -15.97 -8.92 -15.30
N THR A 125 -16.20 -8.24 -14.19
CA THR A 125 -15.84 -6.83 -14.00
C THR A 125 -14.79 -6.77 -12.89
N ASN A 126 -13.61 -6.26 -13.20
CA ASN A 126 -12.57 -5.97 -12.23
C ASN A 126 -12.74 -4.56 -11.66
N ILE A 127 -12.49 -4.42 -10.35
CA ILE A 127 -12.50 -3.15 -9.61
C ILE A 127 -11.13 -2.99 -8.95
N GLY A 128 -10.51 -1.83 -9.20
CA GLY A 128 -9.21 -1.47 -8.66
C GLY A 128 -8.07 -2.40 -9.05
N SER A 129 -6.89 -2.12 -8.49
CA SER A 129 -5.74 -3.03 -8.54
C SER A 129 -4.69 -2.62 -7.51
N ARG A 130 -3.89 -3.58 -7.05
CA ARG A 130 -2.65 -3.36 -6.31
C ARG A 130 -1.49 -4.05 -7.01
N THR A 131 -0.39 -3.34 -7.18
CA THR A 131 0.76 -3.83 -7.94
C THR A 131 2.09 -3.54 -7.25
N TYR A 132 3.10 -4.36 -7.54
CA TYR A 132 4.43 -4.26 -6.95
C TYR A 132 5.50 -4.07 -8.03
N LEU A 133 6.52 -3.26 -7.72
CA LEU A 133 7.70 -3.17 -8.57
C LEU A 133 8.63 -4.36 -8.34
N MET A 134 8.99 -5.04 -9.41
CA MET A 134 9.86 -6.21 -9.43
C MET A 134 11.28 -5.84 -9.85
N LYS A 135 12.27 -6.38 -9.14
CA LYS A 135 13.68 -6.37 -9.54
C LYS A 135 13.93 -7.32 -10.70
N ASP A 136 13.35 -8.51 -10.59
CA ASP A 136 13.39 -9.61 -11.55
C ASP A 136 12.12 -10.46 -11.39
N THR A 137 11.95 -11.50 -12.20
CA THR A 137 10.71 -12.30 -12.22
C THR A 137 10.32 -12.94 -10.87
N ASN A 138 11.24 -13.11 -9.91
CA ASN A 138 10.96 -13.79 -8.64
C ASN A 138 11.23 -12.94 -7.39
N ASN A 139 11.61 -11.68 -7.55
CA ASN A 139 11.97 -10.82 -6.43
C ASN A 139 11.40 -9.40 -6.61
N TYR A 140 10.76 -8.88 -5.57
CA TYR A 140 10.43 -7.47 -5.49
C TYR A 140 11.69 -6.61 -5.49
N GLU A 141 11.60 -5.39 -6.04
CA GLU A 141 12.64 -4.38 -5.85
C GLU A 141 12.51 -3.82 -4.43
N MET A 142 13.60 -3.92 -3.66
CA MET A 142 13.65 -3.47 -2.26
C MET A 142 14.32 -2.09 -2.19
N PHE A 143 13.66 -1.15 -1.53
CA PHE A 143 14.16 0.21 -1.36
C PHE A 143 14.62 0.45 0.09
N GLN A 144 15.85 0.94 0.23
CA GLN A 144 16.43 1.36 1.51
C GLN A 144 16.24 2.88 1.65
N LEU A 145 15.11 3.32 2.21
CA LEU A 145 14.65 4.69 2.07
C LEU A 145 15.47 5.71 2.86
N ILE A 146 15.95 5.37 4.06
CA ILE A 146 16.64 6.31 4.96
C ILE A 146 17.93 6.85 4.34
N GLY A 147 18.09 8.18 4.40
CA GLY A 147 19.20 8.90 3.78
C GLY A 147 19.05 9.10 2.26
N ASN A 148 17.90 8.70 1.69
CA ASN A 148 17.60 8.79 0.27
C ASN A 148 16.32 9.61 0.01
N GLU A 149 16.08 9.82 -1.28
CA GLU A 149 14.99 10.57 -1.86
C GLU A 149 14.28 9.69 -2.89
N PHE A 150 12.96 9.62 -2.80
CA PHE A 150 12.09 8.94 -3.75
C PHE A 150 11.20 9.96 -4.46
N THR A 151 11.20 9.89 -5.79
CA THR A 151 10.50 10.85 -6.65
C THR A 151 9.78 10.13 -7.76
N PHE A 152 8.60 10.62 -8.12
CA PHE A 152 7.82 10.11 -9.25
C PHE A 152 6.96 11.22 -9.83
N ASP A 153 6.53 11.05 -11.06
CA ASP A 153 5.47 11.84 -11.67
C ASP A 153 4.13 11.11 -11.51
N VAL A 154 3.06 11.86 -11.27
CA VAL A 154 1.70 11.32 -11.18
C VAL A 154 0.68 12.19 -11.91
N ASP A 155 -0.27 11.54 -12.57
CA ASP A 155 -1.47 12.15 -13.13
C ASP A 155 -2.71 11.57 -12.44
N LEU A 156 -3.42 12.44 -11.72
CA LEU A 156 -4.65 12.17 -10.98
C LEU A 156 -5.86 12.92 -11.56
N SER A 157 -5.72 13.49 -12.76
CA SER A 157 -6.72 14.40 -13.33
C SER A 157 -8.11 13.77 -13.49
N GLN A 158 -8.16 12.43 -13.52
CA GLN A 158 -9.35 11.60 -13.65
C GLN A 158 -9.80 10.94 -12.33
N LEU A 159 -9.12 11.16 -11.19
CA LEU A 159 -9.52 10.60 -9.90
C LEU A 159 -10.41 11.60 -9.14
N PRO A 160 -11.73 11.35 -9.03
CA PRO A 160 -12.65 12.20 -8.28
C PRO A 160 -12.55 11.93 -6.78
N CYS A 161 -13.42 12.57 -6.01
CA CYS A 161 -13.71 12.19 -4.62
C CYS A 161 -14.02 10.69 -4.50
N GLY A 162 -13.57 10.06 -3.42
CA GLY A 162 -13.87 8.65 -3.14
C GLY A 162 -12.87 7.64 -3.70
N LEU A 163 -11.98 8.05 -4.61
CA LEU A 163 -10.90 7.20 -5.10
C LEU A 163 -9.58 7.54 -4.44
N ASN A 164 -8.68 6.58 -4.41
CA ASN A 164 -7.30 6.76 -3.98
C ASN A 164 -6.35 6.08 -4.97
N GLY A 165 -5.54 6.88 -5.66
CA GLY A 165 -4.39 6.41 -6.41
C GLY A 165 -3.18 6.44 -5.49
N ALA A 166 -2.86 5.30 -4.87
CA ALA A 166 -1.81 5.23 -3.85
C ALA A 166 -0.47 4.75 -4.41
N LEU A 167 0.62 5.33 -3.91
CA LEU A 167 1.99 4.88 -4.12
C LEU A 167 2.71 4.91 -2.77
N TYR A 168 3.09 3.75 -2.28
CA TYR A 168 3.52 3.55 -0.90
C TYR A 168 4.53 2.42 -0.76
N PHE A 169 5.07 2.26 0.44
CA PHE A 169 6.05 1.24 0.76
C PHE A 169 5.62 0.41 1.96
N VAL A 170 5.81 -0.90 1.88
CA VAL A 170 5.51 -1.84 2.98
C VAL A 170 6.67 -2.78 3.23
N SER A 171 6.84 -3.23 4.48
CA SER A 171 7.93 -4.11 4.90
C SER A 171 7.68 -5.59 4.57
N MET A 172 7.31 -5.85 3.32
CA MET A 172 7.10 -7.19 2.76
C MET A 172 8.44 -7.93 2.54
N PRO A 173 8.47 -9.28 2.60
CA PRO A 173 9.65 -10.05 2.23
C PRO A 173 9.95 -9.95 0.73
N GLN A 174 11.22 -9.81 0.34
CA GLN A 174 11.61 -9.65 -1.07
C GLN A 174 11.11 -10.76 -2.00
N LYS A 175 11.06 -12.00 -1.52
CA LYS A 175 10.59 -13.16 -2.29
C LYS A 175 9.07 -13.36 -2.21
N GLY A 176 8.34 -12.41 -1.62
CA GLY A 176 6.99 -12.64 -1.13
C GLY A 176 6.97 -13.60 0.05
N GLN A 177 5.78 -13.85 0.59
CA GLN A 177 5.56 -14.82 1.65
C GLN A 177 4.89 -16.06 1.08
N GLY A 178 5.40 -17.24 1.46
CA GLY A 178 4.94 -18.52 0.95
C GLY A 178 5.27 -18.77 -0.52
N THR A 179 4.77 -19.89 -1.06
CA THR A 179 4.89 -20.24 -2.48
C THR A 179 3.54 -19.99 -3.15
N PRO A 180 3.47 -19.30 -4.31
CA PRO A 180 4.57 -19.14 -5.28
C PRO A 180 5.44 -17.88 -5.18
N GLY A 181 5.22 -17.05 -4.15
CA GLY A 181 6.09 -15.91 -3.87
C GLY A 181 5.83 -14.69 -4.76
N ALA A 182 6.83 -13.80 -4.83
CA ALA A 182 6.74 -12.49 -5.47
C ALA A 182 6.32 -12.55 -6.94
N LYS A 183 6.64 -13.64 -7.66
CA LYS A 183 6.19 -13.83 -9.06
C LYS A 183 4.67 -13.76 -9.22
N TYR A 184 3.90 -14.07 -8.18
CA TYR A 184 2.44 -13.97 -8.21
C TYR A 184 1.91 -12.96 -7.19
N GLY A 185 2.74 -12.02 -6.74
CA GLY A 185 2.29 -10.94 -5.87
C GLY A 185 1.87 -11.40 -4.47
N THR A 186 2.47 -12.46 -3.91
CA THR A 186 2.13 -12.93 -2.56
C THR A 186 2.91 -12.18 -1.47
N GLY A 187 2.38 -12.26 -0.24
CA GLY A 187 3.04 -11.74 0.97
C GLY A 187 2.78 -10.28 1.26
N TYR A 188 1.68 -9.72 0.73
CA TYR A 188 1.23 -8.40 1.13
C TYR A 188 0.99 -8.34 2.65
N CYS A 189 1.35 -7.20 3.21
CA CYS A 189 1.08 -6.79 4.58
C CYS A 189 1.08 -5.26 4.59
N ASP A 190 0.38 -4.68 5.55
CA ASP A 190 0.33 -3.23 5.77
C ASP A 190 0.05 -2.93 7.25
N ALA A 191 -0.07 -1.65 7.60
CA ALA A 191 -0.34 -1.26 8.99
C ALA A 191 -1.82 -1.43 9.39
N GLN A 192 -2.68 -1.76 8.43
CA GLN A 192 -4.07 -2.13 8.67
C GLN A 192 -4.23 -3.61 9.04
N CYS A 193 -3.15 -4.40 9.01
CA CYS A 193 -3.18 -5.82 9.31
C CYS A 193 -4.22 -6.57 8.46
N ALA A 194 -4.26 -6.27 7.16
CA ALA A 194 -5.28 -6.69 6.20
C ALA A 194 -5.70 -8.17 6.34
N ARG A 195 -7.00 -8.40 6.60
CA ARG A 195 -7.63 -9.72 6.78
C ARG A 195 -8.41 -10.21 5.56
N ASP A 196 -8.55 -9.37 4.54
CA ASP A 196 -9.19 -9.67 3.25
C ASP A 196 -8.28 -10.47 2.30
N LEU A 197 -7.03 -10.69 2.70
CA LEU A 197 -6.09 -11.48 1.93
C LEU A 197 -6.54 -12.94 1.88
N LYS A 198 -6.77 -13.44 0.67
CA LYS A 198 -7.02 -14.87 0.41
C LYS A 198 -5.81 -15.76 0.72
N TYR A 199 -4.61 -15.17 0.79
CA TYR A 199 -3.33 -15.84 0.95
C TYR A 199 -2.56 -15.21 2.11
N VAL A 200 -2.40 -15.93 3.22
CA VAL A 200 -1.64 -15.46 4.38
C VAL A 200 -0.68 -16.56 4.84
N ASP A 201 0.60 -16.22 4.90
CA ASP A 201 1.67 -17.14 5.35
C ASP A 201 1.72 -18.45 4.54
N GLY A 202 1.58 -18.33 3.22
CA GLY A 202 1.62 -19.46 2.30
C GLY A 202 0.39 -20.38 2.33
N GLN A 203 -0.65 -20.04 3.08
CA GLN A 203 -1.89 -20.81 3.17
C GLN A 203 -3.08 -19.99 2.70
N ALA A 204 -4.17 -20.69 2.36
CA ALA A 204 -5.48 -20.06 2.22
C ALA A 204 -5.95 -19.42 3.53
N ASN A 205 -6.82 -18.42 3.41
CA ASN A 205 -7.52 -17.78 4.53
C ASN A 205 -9.03 -18.09 4.48
N ALA A 206 -9.39 -19.32 4.14
CA ALA A 206 -10.77 -19.77 3.94
C ALA A 206 -11.51 -20.03 5.27
N GLU A 207 -10.80 -20.47 6.29
CA GLU A 207 -11.38 -20.74 7.60
C GLU A 207 -11.92 -19.47 8.25
N GLY A 208 -13.19 -19.50 8.68
CA GLY A 208 -13.86 -18.35 9.30
C GLY A 208 -14.10 -17.17 8.35
N TRP A 209 -14.00 -17.39 7.04
CA TRP A 209 -14.25 -16.36 6.05
C TRP A 209 -15.67 -15.78 6.18
N THR A 210 -15.76 -14.47 6.25
CA THR A 210 -17.02 -13.71 6.29
C THR A 210 -17.06 -12.79 5.09
N ALA A 211 -18.05 -12.99 4.21
CA ALA A 211 -18.28 -12.14 3.05
C ALA A 211 -18.54 -10.68 3.46
N SER A 212 -17.97 -9.74 2.72
CA SER A 212 -18.26 -8.31 2.91
C SER A 212 -19.72 -8.02 2.55
N SER A 213 -20.35 -7.13 3.32
CA SER A 213 -21.69 -6.64 3.02
C SER A 213 -21.71 -5.52 1.99
N SER A 214 -20.57 -4.86 1.75
CA SER A 214 -20.43 -3.72 0.85
C SER A 214 -19.54 -3.99 -0.36
N ASP A 215 -18.80 -5.10 -0.38
CA ASP A 215 -17.94 -5.51 -1.51
C ASP A 215 -18.34 -6.92 -1.99
N PRO A 216 -18.83 -7.07 -3.23
CA PRO A 216 -19.21 -8.37 -3.78
C PRO A 216 -18.03 -9.29 -4.10
N ASN A 217 -16.78 -8.80 -4.04
CA ASN A 217 -15.55 -9.53 -4.38
C ASN A 217 -14.63 -9.78 -3.18
N ALA A 218 -14.97 -9.25 -2.00
CA ALA A 218 -14.13 -9.33 -0.81
C ALA A 218 -14.88 -9.82 0.43
N GLY A 219 -14.10 -10.12 1.45
CA GLY A 219 -14.54 -10.57 2.76
C GLY A 219 -13.34 -10.59 3.68
N ILE A 220 -13.49 -11.13 4.88
CA ILE A 220 -12.40 -11.21 5.86
C ILE A 220 -12.24 -12.64 6.37
N GLY A 221 -11.01 -13.14 6.39
CA GLY A 221 -10.67 -14.42 7.00
C GLY A 221 -10.23 -14.27 8.46
N LYS A 222 -9.83 -15.39 9.07
CA LYS A 222 -9.29 -15.38 10.45
C LYS A 222 -7.92 -14.72 10.54
N LYS A 223 -7.06 -14.91 9.53
CA LYS A 223 -5.69 -14.37 9.57
C LYS A 223 -5.63 -13.00 8.92
N GLY A 224 -4.76 -12.14 9.42
CA GLY A 224 -4.33 -10.92 8.74
C GLY A 224 -2.81 -10.83 8.66
N ALA A 225 -2.30 -9.94 7.81
CA ALA A 225 -0.87 -9.72 7.63
C ALA A 225 -0.49 -8.28 7.95
N CYS A 226 0.37 -8.10 8.94
CA CYS A 226 0.80 -6.80 9.48
C CYS A 226 2.25 -6.50 9.11
N CYS A 227 2.56 -5.26 8.77
CA CYS A 227 3.93 -4.74 8.75
C CYS A 227 3.95 -3.21 8.69
N ALA A 228 5.11 -2.61 8.99
CA ALA A 228 5.28 -1.16 8.89
C ALA A 228 5.06 -0.67 7.45
N GLU A 229 4.40 0.47 7.34
CA GLU A 229 3.90 1.05 6.10
C GLU A 229 4.28 2.54 6.03
N MET A 230 4.71 2.97 4.85
CA MET A 230 5.08 4.34 4.55
C MET A 230 4.30 4.78 3.32
N ASP A 231 3.17 5.43 3.57
CA ASP A 231 2.31 6.02 2.56
C ASP A 231 2.93 7.30 2.04
N VAL A 232 3.77 7.14 1.02
CA VAL A 232 4.39 8.26 0.32
C VAL A 232 3.33 9.09 -0.39
N TRP A 233 2.27 8.46 -0.90
CA TRP A 233 1.24 9.12 -1.65
C TRP A 233 -0.07 8.38 -1.53
N GLU A 234 -1.04 9.01 -0.88
CA GLU A 234 -2.45 8.67 -1.01
C GLU A 234 -3.15 9.91 -1.51
N ALA A 235 -3.86 9.80 -2.63
CA ALA A 235 -4.42 10.98 -3.27
C ALA A 235 -5.49 10.70 -4.31
N ASN A 236 -6.31 11.74 -4.51
CA ASN A 236 -7.09 11.96 -5.71
C ASN A 236 -6.95 13.42 -6.15
N SER A 237 -7.81 13.89 -7.07
CA SER A 237 -7.72 15.27 -7.55
C SER A 237 -8.13 16.34 -6.52
N MET A 238 -8.62 15.94 -5.33
CA MET A 238 -9.15 16.84 -4.30
C MET A 238 -8.27 16.95 -3.07
N ALA A 239 -7.66 15.85 -2.63
CA ALA A 239 -6.79 15.81 -1.46
C ALA A 239 -5.61 14.84 -1.63
N THR A 240 -4.60 14.99 -0.77
CA THR A 240 -3.47 14.06 -0.66
C THR A 240 -2.92 14.02 0.77
N ALA A 241 -2.35 12.88 1.17
CA ALA A 241 -1.63 12.70 2.43
C ALA A 241 -0.27 12.01 2.22
N LEU A 242 0.67 12.33 3.11
CA LEU A 242 1.93 11.61 3.36
C LEU A 242 1.85 11.06 4.79
N THR A 243 1.96 9.75 4.98
CA THR A 243 1.67 9.14 6.29
C THR A 243 2.62 7.97 6.61
N PRO A 244 3.48 8.07 7.63
CA PRO A 244 4.16 6.92 8.19
C PRO A 244 3.28 6.18 9.19
N HIS A 245 3.28 4.84 9.14
CA HIS A 245 2.53 3.96 10.02
C HIS A 245 3.46 2.96 10.73
N SER A 246 3.64 3.15 12.04
CA SER A 246 4.55 2.34 12.86
C SER A 246 3.94 0.98 13.22
N CYS A 247 4.79 -0.05 13.35
CA CYS A 247 4.40 -1.40 13.75
C CYS A 247 5.46 -2.05 14.64
N GLN A 248 5.04 -2.98 15.51
CA GLN A 248 5.94 -3.83 16.27
C GLN A 248 5.40 -5.27 16.35
N PRO A 249 5.96 -6.23 15.59
CA PRO A 249 7.19 -6.14 14.79
C PRO A 249 7.03 -5.27 13.53
N GLU A 250 8.14 -4.72 13.05
CA GLU A 250 8.16 -3.83 11.88
C GLU A 250 8.02 -4.60 10.55
N GLY A 251 8.57 -5.82 10.48
CA GLY A 251 8.46 -6.68 9.28
C GLY A 251 7.18 -7.48 9.23
N TYR A 252 6.97 -8.21 8.12
CA TYR A 252 5.84 -9.11 7.92
C TYR A 252 5.59 -10.01 9.13
N SER A 253 4.37 -9.94 9.65
CA SER A 253 3.87 -10.77 10.74
C SER A 253 2.40 -11.13 10.54
N VAL A 254 1.96 -12.22 11.15
CA VAL A 254 0.58 -12.70 11.04
C VAL A 254 -0.16 -12.41 12.34
N CYS A 255 -1.34 -11.82 12.23
CA CYS A 255 -2.30 -11.68 13.31
C CYS A 255 -3.48 -12.63 13.10
N VAL A 256 -4.28 -12.84 14.14
CA VAL A 256 -5.45 -13.73 14.10
C VAL A 256 -6.64 -13.07 14.78
N ASP A 257 -7.80 -13.16 14.13
CA ASP A 257 -9.11 -12.70 14.57
C ASP A 257 -9.12 -11.21 14.98
N ASP A 258 -9.65 -10.91 16.15
CA ASP A 258 -9.82 -9.58 16.71
C ASP A 258 -8.49 -8.91 17.10
N LYS A 259 -7.44 -9.71 17.34
CA LYS A 259 -6.09 -9.20 17.67
C LYS A 259 -5.37 -8.59 16.48
N CYS A 260 -5.95 -8.60 15.29
CA CYS A 260 -5.39 -7.89 14.15
C CYS A 260 -5.51 -6.37 14.28
N GLY A 261 -6.54 -5.86 14.96
CA GLY A 261 -6.85 -4.43 14.85
C GLY A 261 -7.17 -4.02 13.41
N GLY A 262 -6.85 -2.78 13.07
CA GLY A 262 -7.05 -2.25 11.73
C GLY A 262 -8.48 -1.83 11.45
N THR A 263 -8.71 -1.34 10.23
CA THR A 263 -9.98 -0.71 9.85
C THR A 263 -11.20 -1.66 9.98
N TYR A 264 -11.05 -2.92 9.62
CA TYR A 264 -12.14 -3.90 9.60
C TYR A 264 -12.17 -4.82 10.84
N SER A 265 -11.86 -4.26 12.02
CA SER A 265 -11.98 -4.94 13.32
C SER A 265 -12.98 -4.25 14.26
N LEU A 266 -13.35 -4.92 15.35
CA LEU A 266 -14.19 -4.33 16.40
C LEU A 266 -13.44 -3.23 17.18
N ASP A 267 -12.15 -3.43 17.41
CA ASP A 267 -11.25 -2.44 17.98
C ASP A 267 -10.07 -2.24 17.03
N ARG A 268 -10.05 -1.09 16.35
CA ARG A 268 -9.01 -0.69 15.38
C ARG A 268 -7.61 -0.73 15.99
N TYR A 269 -7.49 -0.56 17.31
CA TYR A 269 -6.22 -0.37 18.02
C TYR A 269 -5.76 -1.60 18.82
N ALA A 270 -6.47 -2.72 18.68
CA ALA A 270 -6.15 -4.00 19.31
C ALA A 270 -4.92 -4.70 18.69
N GLY A 271 -4.56 -4.31 17.47
CA GLY A 271 -3.44 -4.85 16.71
C GLY A 271 -2.07 -4.41 17.19
N THR A 272 -1.05 -4.75 16.41
CA THR A 272 0.37 -4.41 16.67
C THR A 272 0.92 -3.32 15.74
N CYS A 273 0.02 -2.69 15.01
CA CYS A 273 0.31 -1.62 14.07
C CYS A 273 -0.52 -0.39 14.36
N ASP A 274 -0.01 0.74 13.92
CA ASP A 274 -0.72 2.00 13.89
C ASP A 274 -1.58 2.11 12.63
N ALA A 275 -2.89 1.91 12.81
CA ALA A 275 -3.86 2.03 11.73
C ALA A 275 -4.24 3.49 11.36
N ASN A 276 -3.75 4.50 12.08
CA ASN A 276 -4.04 5.92 11.81
C ASN A 276 -2.87 6.63 11.12
N GLY A 277 -1.65 6.39 11.61
CA GLY A 277 -0.45 7.06 11.12
C GLY A 277 -0.24 8.46 11.70
N CYS A 278 0.83 9.12 11.25
CA CYS A 278 1.10 10.54 11.48
C CYS A 278 1.07 11.31 10.14
N ASP A 279 -0.11 11.78 9.74
CA ASP A 279 -0.33 12.27 8.38
C ASP A 279 0.01 13.74 8.18
N PHE A 280 0.52 14.08 7.00
CA PHE A 280 0.53 15.43 6.47
C PHE A 280 -0.39 15.52 5.26
N ASN A 281 -1.61 16.03 5.47
CA ASN A 281 -2.51 16.48 4.41
C ASN A 281 -2.58 18.02 4.43
N PRO A 282 -2.18 18.72 3.35
CA PRO A 282 -2.19 20.19 3.28
C PRO A 282 -3.52 20.83 3.66
N TYR A 283 -4.64 20.23 3.24
CA TYR A 283 -5.97 20.72 3.56
C TYR A 283 -6.28 20.53 5.05
N ARG A 284 -5.93 19.35 5.61
CA ARG A 284 -6.16 19.00 7.02
C ARG A 284 -5.40 19.90 7.99
N VAL A 285 -4.24 20.40 7.57
CA VAL A 285 -3.45 21.39 8.32
C VAL A 285 -3.81 22.85 7.98
N GLY A 286 -4.93 23.05 7.30
CA GLY A 286 -5.60 24.34 7.09
C GLY A 286 -5.21 25.09 5.80
N VAL A 287 -4.36 24.53 4.96
CA VAL A 287 -3.90 25.15 3.71
C VAL A 287 -4.74 24.66 2.53
N THR A 288 -5.97 25.15 2.48
CA THR A 288 -7.02 24.62 1.59
C THR A 288 -6.83 24.99 0.11
N ASP A 289 -5.97 25.96 -0.22
CA ASP A 289 -5.66 26.44 -1.58
C ASP A 289 -4.34 25.89 -2.16
N PHE A 290 -3.67 24.98 -1.45
CA PHE A 290 -2.39 24.41 -1.89
C PHE A 290 -2.55 23.29 -2.94
N TYR A 291 -3.28 22.23 -2.62
CA TYR A 291 -3.41 21.03 -3.47
C TYR A 291 -4.86 20.82 -3.93
N GLY A 292 -5.06 20.64 -5.25
CA GLY A 292 -6.37 20.37 -5.85
C GLY A 292 -6.53 20.94 -7.25
N ARG A 293 -7.73 20.80 -7.83
CA ARG A 293 -8.00 21.22 -9.21
C ARG A 293 -7.84 22.75 -9.35
N GLY A 294 -6.88 23.20 -10.17
CA GLY A 294 -6.62 24.62 -10.40
C GLY A 294 -5.94 25.37 -9.23
N LYS A 295 -5.41 24.65 -8.24
CA LYS A 295 -4.74 25.22 -7.06
C LYS A 295 -3.23 25.39 -7.27
N THR A 296 -2.48 25.74 -6.21
CA THR A 296 -1.02 25.94 -6.27
C THR A 296 -0.30 24.74 -6.90
N VAL A 297 -0.64 23.54 -6.45
CA VAL A 297 -0.32 22.26 -7.08
C VAL A 297 -1.59 21.78 -7.77
N ASP A 298 -1.63 21.94 -9.09
CA ASP A 298 -2.83 21.76 -9.91
C ASP A 298 -3.02 20.30 -10.31
N THR A 299 -4.01 19.62 -9.73
CA THR A 299 -4.28 18.20 -9.98
C THR A 299 -4.92 17.92 -11.34
N THR A 300 -5.26 18.95 -12.12
CA THR A 300 -5.73 18.75 -13.51
C THR A 300 -4.59 18.43 -14.47
N LYS A 301 -3.34 18.49 -13.99
CA LYS A 301 -2.13 18.24 -14.77
C LYS A 301 -1.22 17.28 -14.01
N LYS A 302 -0.36 16.60 -14.76
CA LYS A 302 0.74 15.82 -14.18
C LYS A 302 1.60 16.69 -13.25
N MET A 303 2.06 16.11 -12.16
CA MET A 303 3.00 16.72 -11.22
C MET A 303 4.11 15.74 -10.86
N THR A 304 5.26 16.26 -10.47
CA THR A 304 6.30 15.47 -9.81
C THR A 304 6.13 15.59 -8.30
N VAL A 305 6.17 14.47 -7.59
CA VAL A 305 6.16 14.38 -6.13
C VAL A 305 7.52 13.89 -5.67
N VAL A 306 8.12 14.59 -4.71
CA VAL A 306 9.44 14.29 -4.14
C VAL A 306 9.27 14.06 -2.65
N THR A 307 9.78 12.95 -2.14
CA THR A 307 9.80 12.65 -0.70
C THR A 307 11.23 12.34 -0.26
N GLN A 308 11.70 13.05 0.75
CA GLN A 308 13.03 12.91 1.33
C GLN A 308 12.93 12.23 2.69
N PHE A 309 13.71 11.18 2.91
CA PHE A 309 13.74 10.40 4.14
C PHE A 309 15.02 10.71 4.91
N LEU A 310 15.00 11.79 5.69
CA LEU A 310 16.18 12.25 6.41
C LEU A 310 16.44 11.35 7.62
N GLY A 311 17.70 10.96 7.79
CA GLY A 311 18.11 10.04 8.84
C GLY A 311 19.40 9.32 8.50
N SER A 312 19.77 8.34 9.30
CA SER A 312 20.94 7.49 9.08
C SER A 312 20.76 6.11 9.69
N GLY A 313 21.24 5.07 9.00
CA GLY A 313 21.10 3.68 9.44
C GLY A 313 19.63 3.30 9.56
N ASN A 314 19.19 2.96 10.78
CA ASN A 314 17.81 2.60 11.10
C ASN A 314 17.06 3.71 11.85
N LYS A 315 17.54 4.96 11.79
CA LYS A 315 16.91 6.11 12.44
C LYS A 315 16.38 7.06 11.37
N LEU A 316 15.06 7.19 11.30
CA LEU A 316 14.38 8.22 10.53
C LEU A 316 14.14 9.43 11.44
N THR A 317 14.53 10.61 11.00
CA THR A 317 14.39 11.85 11.79
C THR A 317 13.34 12.79 11.22
N GLU A 318 13.20 12.84 9.89
CA GLU A 318 12.34 13.81 9.23
C GLU A 318 11.91 13.32 7.83
N LEU A 319 10.64 13.51 7.46
CA LEU A 319 10.13 13.35 6.10
C LEU A 319 9.84 14.73 5.50
N LYS A 320 10.50 15.07 4.40
CA LYS A 320 10.19 16.29 3.63
C LYS A 320 9.45 15.97 2.35
N ARG A 321 8.60 16.91 1.94
CA ARG A 321 7.81 16.84 0.71
C ARG A 321 8.06 18.05 -0.16
N PHE A 322 8.28 17.81 -1.45
CA PHE A 322 8.26 18.84 -2.50
C PHE A 322 7.41 18.38 -3.67
N TYR A 323 6.95 19.35 -4.45
CA TYR A 323 6.25 19.16 -5.71
C TYR A 323 6.98 19.92 -6.81
N VAL A 324 7.01 19.36 -8.02
CA VAL A 324 7.47 20.08 -9.21
C VAL A 324 6.36 20.09 -10.24
N GLN A 325 5.95 21.28 -10.68
CA GLN A 325 4.97 21.42 -11.73
C GLN A 325 5.31 22.63 -12.60
N ASN A 326 5.25 22.45 -13.92
CA ASN A 326 5.61 23.49 -14.91
C ASN A 326 7.01 24.10 -14.65
N GLY A 327 7.97 23.28 -14.21
CA GLY A 327 9.34 23.69 -13.90
C GLY A 327 9.51 24.48 -12.58
N LYS A 328 8.42 24.74 -11.84
CA LYS A 328 8.46 25.39 -10.53
C LYS A 328 8.46 24.34 -9.42
N VAL A 329 9.33 24.53 -8.43
CA VAL A 329 9.37 23.73 -7.21
C VAL A 329 8.48 24.39 -6.15
N PHE A 330 7.67 23.58 -5.48
CA PHE A 330 6.86 23.96 -4.33
C PHE A 330 7.28 23.09 -3.15
N ALA A 331 7.71 23.70 -2.05
CA ALA A 331 7.80 22.98 -0.78
C ALA A 331 6.39 22.67 -0.28
N ASN A 332 6.28 21.65 0.56
CA ASN A 332 5.08 21.44 1.37
C ASN A 332 4.73 22.74 2.14
N PRO A 333 3.45 23.08 2.35
CA PRO A 333 3.09 24.37 2.91
C PRO A 333 3.27 24.40 4.44
N GLU A 334 3.45 25.59 5.01
CA GLU A 334 3.34 25.78 6.45
C GLU A 334 1.86 25.68 6.89
N PRO A 335 1.56 24.99 8.00
CA PRO A 335 0.19 24.85 8.49
C PRO A 335 -0.40 26.20 8.93
N THR A 336 -1.71 26.36 8.81
CA THR A 336 -2.45 27.53 9.31
C THR A 336 -3.25 27.23 10.58
N VAL A 337 -3.32 25.95 10.98
CA VAL A 337 -3.94 25.53 12.24
C VAL A 337 -3.13 26.07 13.43
N PRO A 338 -3.75 26.81 14.38
CA PRO A 338 -3.06 27.34 15.54
C PRO A 338 -2.37 26.25 16.38
N GLY A 339 -1.11 26.50 16.76
CA GLY A 339 -0.30 25.55 17.55
C GLY A 339 0.52 24.59 16.70
N MET A 340 0.34 24.56 15.38
CA MET A 340 1.15 23.78 14.47
C MET A 340 2.12 24.67 13.69
N THR A 341 3.35 24.21 13.51
CA THR A 341 4.41 24.87 12.73
C THR A 341 5.32 23.85 12.09
N GLY A 342 5.93 24.17 10.95
CA GLY A 342 6.83 23.30 10.22
C GLY A 342 6.09 22.51 9.13
N ASN A 343 6.74 22.36 7.99
CA ASN A 343 6.17 21.76 6.78
C ASN A 343 6.66 20.32 6.50
N SER A 344 7.23 19.64 7.50
CA SER A 344 7.83 18.31 7.38
C SER A 344 7.49 17.44 8.60
N ILE A 345 7.35 16.12 8.39
CA ILE A 345 6.97 15.18 9.45
C ILE A 345 8.20 14.81 10.28
N THR A 346 8.13 15.10 11.58
CA THR A 346 9.08 14.70 12.62
C THR A 346 8.31 14.10 13.78
N GLN A 347 8.97 13.42 14.73
CA GLN A 347 8.28 12.92 15.92
C GLN A 347 7.58 14.06 16.70
N GLN A 348 8.23 15.23 16.80
CA GLN A 348 7.66 16.40 17.46
C GLN A 348 6.42 16.93 16.71
N TRP A 349 6.43 16.91 15.37
CA TRP A 349 5.23 17.23 14.61
C TRP A 349 4.13 16.23 14.96
N CYS A 350 4.36 14.92 14.87
CA CYS A 350 3.34 13.91 15.24
C CYS A 350 2.76 14.11 16.66
N ASP A 351 3.61 14.40 17.64
CA ASP A 351 3.15 14.66 19.02
C ASP A 351 2.31 15.94 19.11
N THR A 352 2.67 16.97 18.34
CA THR A 352 1.91 18.23 18.24
C THR A 352 0.58 18.02 17.53
N GLN A 353 0.54 17.22 16.46
CA GLN A 353 -0.66 16.84 15.72
C GLN A 353 -1.70 16.27 16.65
N GLN A 354 -1.31 15.23 17.38
CA GLN A 354 -2.19 14.51 18.26
C GLN A 354 -2.82 15.45 19.30
N GLN A 355 -2.03 16.35 19.87
CA GLN A 355 -2.49 17.31 20.87
C GLN A 355 -3.45 18.35 20.28
N VAL A 356 -3.09 18.94 19.13
CA VAL A 356 -3.86 20.02 18.50
C VAL A 356 -5.17 19.50 17.91
N PHE A 357 -5.15 18.32 17.29
CA PHE A 357 -6.34 17.64 16.76
C PHE A 357 -7.16 16.95 17.85
N GLN A 358 -6.62 16.87 19.08
CA GLN A 358 -7.28 16.28 20.25
C GLN A 358 -7.73 14.84 19.99
N GLU A 359 -6.88 14.05 19.32
CA GLU A 359 -7.18 12.66 19.01
C GLU A 359 -7.13 11.82 20.30
N GLU A 360 -8.18 11.06 20.58
CA GLU A 360 -8.32 10.28 21.82
C GLU A 360 -7.27 9.17 21.95
N VAL A 361 -6.82 8.63 20.81
CA VAL A 361 -5.87 7.52 20.76
C VAL A 361 -4.65 7.96 19.95
N TYR A 362 -3.45 7.65 20.44
CA TYR A 362 -2.19 7.95 19.77
C TYR A 362 -1.40 6.68 19.39
N PRO A 363 -1.92 5.88 18.44
CA PRO A 363 -1.31 4.60 18.06
C PRO A 363 0.11 4.74 17.48
N PHE A 364 0.40 5.82 16.73
CA PHE A 364 1.73 6.05 16.15
C PHE A 364 2.83 6.00 17.21
N ASN A 365 2.70 6.78 18.29
CA ASN A 365 3.67 6.80 19.38
C ASN A 365 3.64 5.51 20.21
N LYS A 366 2.45 4.91 20.41
CA LYS A 366 2.31 3.61 21.09
C LYS A 366 3.17 2.53 20.43
N TRP A 367 3.23 2.50 19.10
CA TRP A 367 4.01 1.52 18.33
C TRP A 367 5.41 2.00 17.93
N GLY A 368 5.92 3.04 18.59
CA GLY A 368 7.31 3.47 18.50
C GLY A 368 7.60 4.54 17.45
N GLY A 369 6.55 5.11 16.84
CA GLY A 369 6.61 6.31 15.99
C GLY A 369 7.69 6.28 14.92
N MET A 370 8.41 7.40 14.79
CA MET A 370 9.49 7.55 13.80
C MET A 370 10.64 6.57 13.99
N ASP A 371 10.90 6.13 15.23
CA ASP A 371 11.94 5.13 15.52
C ASP A 371 11.56 3.73 15.00
N SER A 372 10.30 3.32 15.15
CA SER A 372 9.78 2.09 14.55
C SER A 372 9.81 2.17 13.02
N MET A 373 9.38 3.29 12.44
CA MET A 373 9.50 3.51 11.00
C MET A 373 10.93 3.40 10.50
N GLY A 374 11.88 3.97 11.23
CA GLY A 374 13.29 3.87 10.92
C GLY A 374 13.78 2.41 10.86
N LYS A 375 13.32 1.57 11.78
CA LYS A 375 13.63 0.13 11.78
C LYS A 375 12.96 -0.62 10.64
N GLY A 376 11.69 -0.34 10.34
CA GLY A 376 10.97 -0.94 9.20
C GLY A 376 11.63 -0.61 7.86
N MET A 377 11.95 0.66 7.63
CA MET A 377 12.65 1.11 6.42
C MET A 377 14.03 0.47 6.25
N ALA A 378 14.73 0.18 7.36
CA ALA A 378 16.05 -0.47 7.33
C ALA A 378 16.00 -1.96 6.90
N LEU A 379 14.84 -2.61 7.00
CA LEU A 379 14.62 -3.95 6.43
C LEU A 379 14.67 -3.92 4.89
N GLY A 380 14.48 -2.74 4.30
CA GLY A 380 14.14 -2.56 2.90
C GLY A 380 12.64 -2.77 2.71
N MET A 381 12.00 -1.90 1.93
CA MET A 381 10.56 -1.94 1.70
C MET A 381 10.23 -2.16 0.22
N VAL A 382 9.12 -2.83 -0.04
CA VAL A 382 8.56 -3.07 -1.38
C VAL A 382 7.75 -1.87 -1.81
N LEU A 383 7.98 -1.38 -3.02
CA LEU A 383 7.15 -0.33 -3.64
C LEU A 383 5.83 -0.91 -4.12
N VAL A 384 4.73 -0.31 -3.67
CA VAL A 384 3.36 -0.63 -4.05
C VAL A 384 2.74 0.54 -4.81
N MET A 385 1.99 0.24 -5.87
CA MET A 385 1.18 1.20 -6.62
C MET A 385 -0.22 0.63 -6.80
N SER A 386 -1.25 1.37 -6.38
CA SER A 386 -2.63 0.90 -6.39
C SER A 386 -3.64 1.96 -6.81
N LEU A 387 -4.85 1.51 -7.12
CA LEU A 387 -6.04 2.32 -7.31
C LEU A 387 -7.23 1.60 -6.69
N TRP A 388 -7.91 2.27 -5.76
CA TRP A 388 -8.98 1.67 -4.96
C TRP A 388 -10.00 2.72 -4.49
N ASP A 389 -11.18 2.25 -4.10
CA ASP A 389 -12.22 2.94 -3.35
C ASP A 389 -12.41 2.28 -1.98
N ASP A 390 -12.99 3.01 -1.03
CA ASP A 390 -12.99 2.63 0.38
C ASP A 390 -14.36 2.14 0.85
N HIS A 391 -14.47 0.82 1.04
CA HIS A 391 -15.68 0.15 1.53
C HIS A 391 -15.96 0.32 3.03
N TYR A 392 -15.11 1.04 3.77
CA TYR A 392 -15.30 1.33 5.20
C TYR A 392 -15.75 2.77 5.45
N ALA A 393 -15.00 3.76 4.97
CA ALA A 393 -15.20 5.17 5.27
C ALA A 393 -15.34 6.05 4.03
N ASN A 394 -15.59 5.46 2.85
CA ASN A 394 -15.86 6.18 1.60
C ASN A 394 -14.76 7.19 1.22
N MET A 395 -13.52 6.96 1.67
CA MET A 395 -12.36 7.85 1.46
C MET A 395 -12.47 9.21 2.17
N LEU A 396 -13.46 9.42 3.02
CA LEU A 396 -13.70 10.71 3.68
C LEU A 396 -12.57 11.08 4.67
N TRP A 397 -11.83 10.09 5.15
CA TRP A 397 -10.62 10.30 5.97
C TRP A 397 -9.49 10.98 5.16
N LEU A 398 -9.51 10.90 3.83
CA LEU A 398 -8.56 11.54 2.93
C LEU A 398 -9.10 12.87 2.39
N ASP A 399 -10.33 12.89 1.86
CA ASP A 399 -10.80 13.97 0.99
C ASP A 399 -12.07 14.71 1.45
N GLY A 400 -12.68 14.29 2.56
CA GLY A 400 -13.91 14.86 3.11
C GLY A 400 -13.74 15.36 4.56
N ASN A 401 -14.87 15.45 5.27
CA ASN A 401 -14.88 15.65 6.72
C ASN A 401 -14.96 14.29 7.41
N TYR A 402 -14.04 14.01 8.33
CA TYR A 402 -14.05 12.74 9.06
C TYR A 402 -13.59 12.90 10.52
N PRO A 403 -14.34 12.38 11.51
CA PRO A 403 -15.62 11.66 11.38
C PRO A 403 -16.76 12.52 10.79
N VAL A 404 -17.72 11.89 10.12
CA VAL A 404 -18.74 12.59 9.30
C VAL A 404 -19.61 13.56 10.11
N ASP A 405 -19.91 13.21 11.36
CA ASP A 405 -20.76 14.02 12.25
C ASP A 405 -19.98 15.06 13.06
N ALA A 406 -18.65 15.11 12.91
CA ALA A 406 -17.83 16.07 13.63
C ALA A 406 -17.93 17.47 13.01
N ASP A 407 -17.84 18.51 13.84
CA ASP A 407 -17.80 19.90 13.39
C ASP A 407 -16.57 20.15 12.49
N PRO A 408 -16.74 20.50 11.21
CA PRO A 408 -15.63 20.75 10.29
C PRO A 408 -14.70 21.88 10.71
N ALA A 409 -15.14 22.78 11.62
CA ALA A 409 -14.30 23.83 12.16
C ALA A 409 -13.30 23.33 13.22
N LYS A 410 -13.47 22.11 13.75
CA LYS A 410 -12.50 21.51 14.67
C LYS A 410 -11.23 21.12 13.90
N PRO A 411 -10.03 21.49 14.39
CA PRO A 411 -8.77 21.07 13.79
C PRO A 411 -8.71 19.56 13.55
N GLY A 412 -8.28 19.16 12.35
CA GLY A 412 -8.12 17.76 11.97
C GLY A 412 -9.36 17.07 11.40
N VAL A 413 -10.55 17.68 11.46
CA VAL A 413 -11.78 17.08 10.91
C VAL A 413 -11.84 17.19 9.39
N ALA A 414 -11.69 18.40 8.84
CA ALA A 414 -11.78 18.65 7.40
C ALA A 414 -10.47 18.27 6.69
N ARG A 415 -10.52 17.27 5.80
CA ARG A 415 -9.35 16.74 5.07
C ARG A 415 -9.39 17.03 3.56
N GLY A 416 -10.53 17.48 3.06
CA GLY A 416 -10.69 17.97 1.70
C GLY A 416 -12.07 18.61 1.52
N ALA A 417 -12.41 18.89 0.26
CA ALA A 417 -13.65 19.57 -0.10
C ALA A 417 -14.75 18.62 -0.60
N CYS A 418 -14.55 17.31 -0.50
CA CYS A 418 -15.55 16.33 -0.91
C CYS A 418 -16.72 16.29 0.08
N GLU A 419 -17.92 16.12 -0.46
CA GLU A 419 -19.15 16.07 0.34
C GLU A 419 -19.22 14.78 1.16
N ALA A 420 -19.86 14.83 2.33
CA ALA A 420 -20.01 13.67 3.21
C ALA A 420 -20.73 12.47 2.57
N GLY A 421 -21.60 12.70 1.57
CA GLY A 421 -22.28 11.65 0.81
C GLY A 421 -21.48 11.10 -0.38
N SER A 422 -20.28 11.60 -0.63
CA SER A 422 -19.42 11.11 -1.70
C SER A 422 -18.72 9.80 -1.32
N GLY A 423 -18.10 9.15 -2.31
CA GLY A 423 -17.18 8.04 -2.08
C GLY A 423 -17.81 6.69 -1.77
N VAL A 424 -19.15 6.58 -1.76
CA VAL A 424 -19.84 5.28 -1.67
C VAL A 424 -19.36 4.42 -2.86
N PRO A 425 -18.74 3.24 -2.62
CA PRO A 425 -18.14 2.42 -3.69
C PRO A 425 -19.04 2.22 -4.90
N ALA A 426 -20.26 1.73 -4.67
CA ALA A 426 -21.24 1.49 -5.75
C ALA A 426 -21.54 2.74 -6.61
N ASP A 427 -21.58 3.93 -6.00
CA ASP A 427 -21.84 5.19 -6.71
C ASP A 427 -20.61 5.63 -7.52
N VAL A 428 -19.41 5.48 -6.94
CA VAL A 428 -18.15 5.84 -7.60
C VAL A 428 -17.84 4.88 -8.75
N GLU A 429 -18.01 3.58 -8.56
CA GLU A 429 -17.86 2.53 -9.58
C GLU A 429 -18.79 2.77 -10.78
N ALA A 430 -20.06 3.13 -10.51
CA ALA A 430 -21.05 3.39 -11.55
C ALA A 430 -20.77 4.70 -12.30
N SER A 431 -20.36 5.76 -11.58
CA SER A 431 -20.21 7.10 -12.14
C SER A 431 -18.85 7.34 -12.80
N ASN A 432 -17.80 6.64 -12.34
CA ASN A 432 -16.42 6.87 -12.77
C ASN A 432 -15.68 5.61 -13.25
N PRO A 433 -16.31 4.73 -14.06
CA PRO A 433 -15.69 3.45 -14.42
C PRO A 433 -14.40 3.60 -15.23
N ASN A 434 -14.23 4.74 -15.92
CA ASN A 434 -13.05 5.02 -16.73
C ASN A 434 -11.95 5.78 -15.97
N ALA A 435 -12.14 6.07 -14.68
CA ALA A 435 -11.12 6.72 -13.88
C ALA A 435 -9.83 5.91 -13.90
N GLN A 436 -8.70 6.61 -13.95
CA GLN A 436 -7.39 5.99 -13.93
C GLN A 436 -6.36 6.91 -13.28
N VAL A 437 -5.36 6.28 -12.68
CA VAL A 437 -4.13 6.94 -12.22
C VAL A 437 -2.98 6.53 -13.14
N VAL A 438 -2.06 7.47 -13.38
CA VAL A 438 -0.81 7.18 -14.06
C VAL A 438 0.36 7.56 -13.17
N PHE A 439 1.13 6.56 -12.74
CA PHE A 439 2.43 6.75 -12.10
C PHE A 439 3.52 6.65 -13.15
N SER A 440 4.52 7.53 -13.11
CA SER A 440 5.60 7.49 -14.08
C SER A 440 6.90 8.07 -13.55
N ASN A 441 7.99 7.89 -14.30
CA ASN A 441 9.25 8.60 -14.07
C ASN A 441 9.80 8.43 -12.64
N ILE A 442 9.70 7.21 -12.10
CA ILE A 442 10.23 6.88 -10.77
C ILE A 442 11.75 7.10 -10.77
N LYS A 443 12.23 7.84 -9.78
CA LYS A 443 13.63 8.17 -9.53
C LYS A 443 13.94 7.93 -8.05
N PHE A 444 15.10 7.35 -7.79
CA PHE A 444 15.55 7.09 -6.42
C PHE A 444 17.07 7.27 -6.29
N GLY A 445 17.51 7.92 -5.22
CA GLY A 445 18.93 8.16 -4.96
C GLY A 445 19.15 8.98 -3.68
N PRO A 446 20.38 9.46 -3.43
CA PRO A 446 20.65 10.33 -2.28
C PRO A 446 19.79 11.60 -2.27
N ILE A 447 19.65 12.22 -1.11
CA ILE A 447 18.92 13.50 -0.94
C ILE A 447 19.39 14.55 -1.96
N GLY A 448 18.43 15.17 -2.66
CA GLY A 448 18.68 16.20 -3.67
C GLY A 448 19.14 15.66 -5.04
N SER A 449 19.23 14.34 -5.22
CA SER A 449 19.72 13.74 -6.47
C SER A 449 18.68 13.59 -7.57
N THR A 450 17.38 13.66 -7.26
CA THR A 450 16.32 13.29 -8.22
C THR A 450 15.60 14.50 -8.85
N PHE A 451 15.81 15.69 -8.31
CA PHE A 451 15.25 16.96 -8.80
C PHE A 451 16.20 18.14 -8.59
N ALA A 452 15.92 19.25 -9.27
CA ALA A 452 16.64 20.50 -9.08
C ALA A 452 16.16 21.20 -7.80
N GLN A 453 16.62 20.72 -6.64
CA GLN A 453 16.27 21.29 -5.35
C GLN A 453 16.67 22.78 -5.29
N PRO A 454 15.76 23.70 -4.89
CA PRO A 454 16.11 25.10 -4.65
C PRO A 454 17.22 25.20 -3.60
N LYS A 455 18.18 26.11 -3.84
CA LYS A 455 19.31 26.37 -2.93
C LYS A 455 18.87 27.08 -1.66
#